data_AF-A0A517WAG0-F1
#
_entry.id   AF-A0A517WAG0-F1
#
_cell.length_a   1.000
_cell.length_b   1.000
_cell.length_c   1.000
_cell.angle_alpha   90.00
_cell.angle_beta   90.00
_cell.angle_gamma   90.00
#
_symmetry.space_group_name_H-M   'P 1'
#
loop_
_entity.id
_entity.type
_entity.pdbx_description
1 polymer ?
#
loop_
_entity_poly.entity_id
_entity_poly.type
_entity_poly.pdbx_seq_one_letter_code
_entity_poly.pdbx_strand_id
1 'polypeptide(L)'
;MVFYPADGEEFDSRGTRPRAKVNEKGHFQLTTYQHGDGAPAGEYQVGILWFDNPNSDKPWNKLGKKYSIPQDSEITITVEEGNNQLTPIELENVQLMKRPVRRRKTQDADQLDE
;
A
#
# COMPACT_ATOMS: atom_id res chain seq x y z
N MET A 1 2.61 -2.65 -2.22
CA MET A 1 2.24 -1.67 -3.27
C MET A 1 1.33 -2.36 -4.25
N VAL A 2 0.33 -1.65 -4.75
CA VAL A 2 -0.64 -2.13 -5.74
C VAL A 2 -0.71 -1.08 -6.84
N PHE A 3 -0.66 -1.54 -8.09
CA PHE A 3 -0.66 -0.69 -9.27
C PHE A 3 -2.04 -0.78 -9.91
N TYR A 4 -2.60 0.38 -10.23
CA TYR A 4 -3.92 0.54 -10.80
C TYR A 4 -3.76 1.16 -12.18
N PRO A 5 -4.36 0.60 -13.24
CA PRO A 5 -4.29 1.22 -14.56
C PRO A 5 -4.87 2.64 -14.50
N ALA A 6 -4.14 3.63 -15.01
CA ALA A 6 -4.51 5.04 -14.93
C ALA A 6 -5.77 5.35 -15.76
N ASP A 7 -5.89 4.73 -16.93
CA ASP A 7 -7.08 4.80 -17.79
C ASP A 7 -8.30 4.05 -17.22
N GLY A 8 -8.14 3.32 -16.11
CA GLY A 8 -9.20 2.51 -15.51
C GLY A 8 -9.56 1.25 -16.30
N GLU A 9 -8.91 1.03 -17.44
CA GLU A 9 -9.09 -0.17 -18.26
C GLU A 9 -8.29 -1.35 -17.68
N GLU A 10 -8.98 -2.45 -17.42
CA GLU A 10 -8.33 -3.69 -16.97
C GLU A 10 -7.60 -4.31 -18.16
N PHE A 11 -6.29 -4.51 -18.03
CA PHE A 11 -5.47 -5.14 -19.07
C PHE A 11 -5.72 -6.65 -19.20
N ASP A 12 -6.48 -7.26 -18.29
CA ASP A 12 -6.81 -8.68 -18.29
C ASP A 12 -8.26 -8.90 -17.86
N SER A 13 -8.95 -9.86 -18.48
CA SER A 13 -10.35 -10.18 -18.17
C SER A 13 -10.57 -10.69 -16.74
N ARG A 14 -9.52 -11.08 -16.02
CA ARG A 14 -9.60 -11.48 -14.60
C ARG A 14 -9.50 -10.31 -13.64
N GLY A 15 -9.21 -9.11 -14.13
CA GLY A 15 -8.97 -7.94 -13.28
C GLY A 15 -7.77 -8.09 -12.37
N THR A 16 -6.75 -8.82 -12.84
CA THR A 16 -5.51 -9.00 -12.09
C THR A 16 -4.84 -7.64 -11.94
N ARG A 17 -4.30 -7.32 -10.75
CA ARG A 17 -3.60 -6.06 -10.50
C ARG A 17 -2.14 -6.32 -10.19
N PRO A 18 -1.20 -5.62 -10.84
CA PRO A 18 0.21 -5.76 -10.53
C PRO A 18 0.44 -5.31 -9.09
N ARG A 19 1.22 -6.09 -8.37
CA ARG A 19 1.51 -5.85 -6.97
C ARG A 19 2.98 -6.12 -6.71
N ALA A 20 3.53 -5.36 -5.76
CA ALA A 20 4.91 -5.49 -5.35
C ALA A 20 5.02 -5.40 -3.83
N LYS A 21 5.90 -6.22 -3.26
CA LYS A 21 6.30 -6.11 -1.85
C LYS A 21 7.65 -5.41 -1.78
N VAL A 22 7.70 -4.32 -1.04
CA VAL A 22 8.94 -3.59 -0.77
C VAL A 22 9.68 -4.31 0.35
N ASN A 23 10.97 -4.54 0.17
CA ASN A 23 11.84 -5.10 1.20
C ASN A 23 12.41 -4.01 2.12
N GLU A 24 13.15 -4.41 3.15
CA GLU A 24 13.74 -3.48 4.12
C GLU A 24 14.75 -2.49 3.51
N LYS A 25 15.30 -2.82 2.33
CA LYS A 25 16.22 -1.96 1.59
C LYS A 25 15.51 -1.01 0.61
N GLY A 26 14.18 -1.02 0.56
CA GLY A 26 13.39 -0.19 -0.37
C GLY A 26 13.28 -0.76 -1.79
N HIS A 27 13.84 -1.95 -2.06
CA HIS A 27 13.69 -2.59 -3.36
C HIS A 27 12.37 -3.36 -3.42
N PHE A 28 11.75 -3.36 -4.59
CA PHE A 28 10.54 -4.09 -4.86
C PHE A 28 10.62 -4.73 -6.24
N GLN A 29 9.92 -5.85 -6.40
CA GLN A 29 9.78 -6.52 -7.68
C GLN A 29 8.30 -6.61 -8.02
N LEU A 30 7.97 -6.15 -9.22
CA LEU A 30 6.61 -6.11 -9.71
C LEU A 30 6.18 -7.51 -10.17
N THR A 31 4.94 -7.86 -9.91
CA THR A 31 4.39 -9.18 -10.21
C THR A 31 2.91 -9.04 -10.52
N THR A 32 2.51 -9.52 -11.69
CA THR A 32 1.11 -9.54 -12.13
C THR A 32 0.54 -10.96 -12.06
N TYR A 33 1.02 -11.85 -12.92
CA TYR A 33 0.50 -13.21 -13.03
C TYR A 33 1.32 -14.22 -12.23
N GLN A 34 2.64 -14.11 -12.32
CA GLN A 34 3.59 -15.01 -11.72
C GLN A 34 4.72 -14.24 -11.05
N HIS A 35 5.32 -14.83 -10.04
CA HIS A 35 6.39 -14.19 -9.27
C HIS A 35 7.54 -13.76 -10.18
N GLY A 36 7.77 -12.45 -10.25
CA GLY A 36 8.85 -11.86 -11.04
C GLY A 36 8.56 -11.62 -12.52
N ASP A 37 7.33 -11.86 -12.98
CA ASP A 37 6.91 -11.67 -14.37
C ASP A 37 6.82 -10.18 -14.78
N GLY A 38 6.74 -9.27 -13.82
CA GLY A 38 6.62 -7.84 -14.06
C GLY A 38 5.16 -7.37 -14.19
N ALA A 39 4.96 -6.33 -14.99
CA ALA A 39 3.64 -5.79 -15.32
C ALA A 39 3.51 -5.54 -16.83
N PRO A 40 2.29 -5.61 -17.36
CA PRO A 40 2.03 -5.22 -18.73
C PRO A 40 2.37 -3.75 -18.95
N ALA A 41 2.75 -3.41 -20.18
CA ALA A 41 3.03 -2.04 -20.55
C ALA A 41 1.76 -1.17 -20.43
N GLY A 42 1.93 0.03 -19.90
CA GLY A 42 0.83 0.95 -19.62
C GLY A 42 1.16 1.96 -18.53
N GLU A 43 0.24 2.89 -18.31
CA GLU A 43 0.33 3.87 -17.24
C GLU A 43 -0.43 3.40 -16.00
N TYR A 44 0.20 3.52 -14.84
CA TYR A 44 -0.34 3.02 -13.57
C TYR A 44 -0.27 4.06 -12.47
N GLN A 45 -1.37 4.22 -11.74
CA GLN A 45 -1.40 4.91 -10.45
C GLN A 45 -1.03 3.93 -9.32
N VAL A 46 -0.17 4.36 -8.40
CA VAL A 46 0.40 3.49 -7.38
C VAL A 46 -0.22 3.74 -6.01
N GLY A 47 -0.84 2.70 -5.45
CA GLY A 47 -1.26 2.66 -4.06
C GLY A 47 -0.21 2.01 -3.17
N ILE A 48 0.25 2.73 -2.15
CA ILE A 48 1.21 2.28 -1.15
C ILE A 48 0.50 2.04 0.18
N LEU A 49 0.59 0.79 0.62
CA LEU A 49 0.05 0.30 1.89
C LEU A 49 1.23 -0.15 2.75
N TRP A 50 1.38 0.45 3.93
CA TRP A 50 2.41 0.06 4.88
C TRP A 50 1.78 -0.29 6.22
N PHE A 51 1.56 -1.58 6.43
CA PHE A 51 1.00 -2.08 7.68
C PHE A 51 2.09 -2.30 8.71
N ASP A 52 1.81 -1.91 9.95
CA ASP A 52 2.70 -2.14 11.09
C ASP A 52 2.86 -3.64 11.40
N ASN A 53 1.76 -4.38 11.37
CA ASN A 53 1.78 -5.84 11.46
C ASN A 53 0.75 -6.45 10.48
N PRO A 54 1.18 -6.99 9.33
CA PRO A 54 0.27 -7.50 8.30
C PRO A 54 -0.50 -8.77 8.74
N ASN A 55 0.01 -9.51 9.73
CA ASN A 55 -0.61 -10.73 10.25
C ASN A 55 -1.58 -10.49 11.42
N SER A 56 -1.76 -9.25 11.88
CA SER A 56 -2.72 -8.95 12.94
C SER A 56 -4.14 -8.87 12.41
N ASP A 57 -5.14 -9.19 13.24
CA ASP A 57 -6.58 -9.04 12.91
C ASP A 57 -6.98 -7.59 12.60
N LYS A 58 -6.21 -6.63 13.11
CA LYS A 58 -6.38 -5.19 12.85
C LYS A 58 -5.05 -4.58 12.46
N PRO A 59 -4.61 -4.74 11.20
CA PRO A 59 -3.39 -4.13 10.72
C PRO A 59 -3.59 -2.61 10.65
N TRP A 60 -2.64 -1.85 11.18
CA TRP A 60 -2.67 -0.39 11.15
C TRP A 60 -1.80 0.11 10.00
N ASN A 61 -2.39 0.85 9.06
CA ASN A 61 -1.65 1.45 7.97
C ASN A 61 -0.96 2.74 8.45
N LYS A 62 0.38 2.73 8.41
CA LYS A 62 1.24 3.81 8.89
C LYS A 62 1.24 5.01 7.95
N LEU A 63 1.01 4.79 6.65
CA LEU A 63 0.99 5.85 5.64
C LEU A 63 -0.35 6.61 5.57
N GLY A 64 -1.37 6.17 6.31
CA GLY A 64 -2.70 6.78 6.26
C GLY A 64 -3.40 6.57 4.91
N LYS A 65 -4.56 7.21 4.74
CA LYS A 65 -5.41 7.02 3.55
C LYS A 65 -4.83 7.64 2.28
N LYS A 66 -4.03 8.72 2.40
CA LYS A 66 -3.46 9.47 1.27
C LYS A 66 -2.72 8.56 0.28
N TYR A 67 -1.71 7.85 0.76
CA TYR A 67 -0.94 6.94 -0.10
C TYR A 67 -1.63 5.60 -0.38
N SER A 68 -2.71 5.26 0.33
CA SER A 68 -3.44 4.01 0.06
C SER A 68 -4.46 4.13 -1.07
N ILE A 69 -4.86 5.35 -1.39
CA ILE A 69 -5.78 5.62 -2.48
C ILE A 69 -4.92 6.02 -3.69
N PRO A 70 -4.92 5.26 -4.78
CA PRO A 70 -4.05 5.52 -5.94
C PRO A 70 -4.29 6.93 -6.52
N GLN A 71 -5.53 7.39 -6.52
CA GLN A 71 -5.92 8.72 -7.01
C GLN A 71 -5.40 9.88 -6.13
N ASP A 72 -5.25 9.67 -4.81
CA ASP A 72 -4.79 10.67 -3.85
C ASP A 72 -3.26 10.60 -3.64
N SER A 73 -2.66 9.50 -4.08
CA SER A 73 -1.22 9.28 -3.97
C SER A 73 -0.43 10.16 -4.93
N GLU A 74 -1.03 10.60 -6.05
CA GLU A 74 -0.38 11.40 -7.11
C GLU A 74 0.89 10.74 -7.68
N ILE A 75 1.07 9.44 -7.46
CA ILE A 75 2.22 8.65 -7.94
C ILE A 75 1.78 7.89 -9.18
N THR A 76 2.32 8.30 -10.32
CA THR A 76 2.12 7.64 -11.61
C THR A 76 3.42 6.98 -12.06
N ILE A 77 3.32 5.74 -12.52
CA ILE A 77 4.42 4.96 -13.05
C ILE A 77 4.03 4.49 -14.44
N THR A 78 4.90 4.75 -15.41
CA THR A 78 4.80 4.21 -16.76
C THR A 78 5.64 2.94 -16.84
N VAL A 79 5.05 1.86 -17.33
CA VAL A 79 5.74 0.61 -17.65
C VAL A 79 5.77 0.47 -19.16
N GLU A 80 6.95 0.33 -19.74
CA GLU A 80 7.15 0.11 -21.17
C GLU A 80 7.26 -1.38 -21.48
N GLU A 81 7.27 -1.76 -22.76
CA GLU A 81 7.52 -3.15 -23.13
C GLU A 81 9.01 -3.51 -22.91
N GLY A 82 9.27 -4.62 -22.20
CA GLY A 82 10.62 -5.12 -21.96
C GLY A 82 11.19 -4.79 -20.57
N ASN A 83 12.49 -4.50 -20.50
CA ASN A 83 13.16 -4.27 -19.21
C ASN A 83 12.89 -2.84 -18.71
N ASN A 84 12.13 -2.74 -17.62
CA ASN A 84 11.86 -1.46 -16.96
C ASN A 84 12.63 -1.37 -15.65
N GLN A 85 13.43 -0.32 -15.51
CA GLN A 85 14.02 0.08 -14.24
C GLN A 85 13.31 1.34 -13.74
N LEU A 86 12.39 1.14 -12.81
CA LEU A 86 11.67 2.24 -12.18
C LEU A 86 12.60 2.98 -11.22
N THR A 87 12.59 4.31 -11.28
CA THR A 87 13.30 5.14 -10.31
C THR A 87 12.70 4.96 -8.92
N PRO A 88 13.49 5.19 -7.85
CA PRO A 88 12.96 5.18 -6.49
C PRO A 88 11.78 6.14 -6.37
N ILE A 89 10.70 5.67 -5.74
CA ILE A 89 9.54 6.51 -5.45
C ILE A 89 9.81 7.23 -4.14
N GLU A 90 10.08 8.53 -4.23
CA GLU A 90 10.31 9.38 -3.06
C GLU A 90 8.97 9.88 -2.52
N LEU A 91 8.70 9.59 -1.25
CA LEU A 91 7.48 10.06 -0.58
C LEU A 91 7.80 11.32 0.21
N GLU A 92 7.42 12.47 -0.32
CA GLU A 92 7.62 13.76 0.35
C GLU A 92 6.51 14.02 1.38
N ASN A 93 6.88 14.62 2.53
CA ASN A 93 5.95 15.06 3.58
C ASN A 93 5.04 13.95 4.16
N VAL A 94 5.55 12.72 4.26
CA VAL A 94 4.79 11.59 4.83
C VAL A 94 4.47 11.81 6.29
N GLN A 95 3.18 11.99 6.60
CA GLN A 95 2.67 11.98 7.97
C GLN A 95 2.44 10.54 8.43
N LEU A 96 3.43 9.95 9.10
CA LEU A 96 3.29 8.61 9.67
C LEU A 96 2.25 8.61 10.80
N MET A 97 1.11 8.00 10.54
CA MET A 97 0.03 7.86 11.51
C MET A 97 0.42 6.86 12.58
N LYS A 98 0.71 7.34 13.79
CA LYS A 98 0.89 6.48 14.96
C LYS A 98 -0.42 5.76 15.26
N ARG A 99 -0.34 4.46 15.56
CA ARG A 99 -1.51 3.68 15.99
C ARG A 99 -2.08 4.34 17.24
N PRO A 100 -3.37 4.75 17.25
CA PRO A 100 -3.97 5.33 18.44
C PRO A 100 -3.95 4.24 19.53
N VAL A 101 -3.20 4.50 20.60
CA VAL A 101 -3.22 3.64 21.77
C VAL A 101 -4.61 3.77 22.35
N ARG A 102 -5.41 2.70 22.27
CA ARG A 102 -6.68 2.62 23.00
C ARG A 102 -6.30 2.72 24.48
N ARG A 103 -6.44 3.90 25.08
CA ARG A 103 -6.50 4.02 26.55
C ARG A 103 -7.73 3.21 26.96
N ARG A 104 -7.50 2.03 27.55
CA ARG A 104 -8.55 1.38 28.35
C ARG A 104 -8.92 2.39 29.43
N LYS A 105 -10.13 2.94 29.37
CA LYS A 105 -10.76 3.44 30.59
C LYS A 105 -10.98 2.18 31.44
N THR A 106 -10.13 1.93 32.42
CA THR A 106 -10.57 1.11 33.53
C THR A 106 -11.73 1.88 34.16
N GLN A 107 -12.95 1.38 33.97
CA GLN A 107 -13.99 1.56 34.97
C GLN A 107 -13.52 0.71 36.14
N ASP A 108 -12.64 1.28 36.95
CA ASP A 108 -12.41 0.78 38.29
C ASP A 108 -13.74 0.92 39.00
N ALA A 109 -14.28 -0.23 39.37
CA ALA A 109 -15.48 -0.40 40.15
C ALA A 109 -15.34 0.42 41.43
N ASP A 110 -16.14 1.48 41.55
CA ASP A 110 -16.46 2.08 42.83
C ASP A 110 -17.41 1.09 43.54
N GLN A 111 -16.78 0.18 44.27
CA GLN A 111 -17.41 -0.61 45.30
C GLN A 111 -17.54 0.30 46.53
N LEU A 112 -18.77 0.61 46.94
CA LEU A 112 -19.07 0.88 48.35
C LEU A 112 -20.34 0.12 48.71
N ASP A 113 -20.07 -1.00 49.39
CA ASP A 113 -20.90 -1.65 50.39
C ASP A 113 -21.66 -0.63 51.26
N GLU A 114 -23.00 -0.74 51.35
CA GLU A 114 -23.78 -0.94 52.59
C GLU A 114 -25.28 -1.15 52.28
#